data_AF-X8CE28-F1
#
_entry.id   AF-X8CE28-F1
#
_cell.length_a   1.000
_cell.length_b   1.000
_cell.length_c   1.000
_cell.angle_alpha   90.00
_cell.angle_beta   90.00
_cell.angle_gamma   90.00
#
_symmetry.space_group_name_H-M   'P 1'
#
loop_
_entity.id
_entity.type
_entity.pdbx_description
1 polymer ?
#
loop_
_entity_poly.entity_id
_entity_poly.type
_entity_poly.pdbx_seq_one_letter_code
_entity_poly.pdbx_strand_id
1 'polypeptide(L)' 'MNRLFTRAYLPGGDFGADPLLAGLDAARRQTLICIGEAGATYRFDIHLQGVDETVFLAYGGDRR' A
#
# COMPACT_ATOMS: atom_id res chain seq x y z
N MET A 1 -12.67 15.89 9.46
CA MET A 1 -11.31 15.48 9.86
C MET A 1 -11.28 13.96 9.92
N ASN A 2 -11.16 13.28 8.77
CA ASN A 2 -10.96 11.83 8.66
C ASN A 2 -10.30 11.62 7.30
N ARG A 3 -9.06 11.14 7.27
CA ARG A 3 -8.32 10.91 6.03
C ARG A 3 -7.60 9.57 6.16
N LEU A 4 -7.75 8.75 5.15
CA LEU A 4 -7.02 7.51 4.99
C LEU A 4 -5.85 7.79 4.07
N PHE A 5 -4.64 7.48 4.54
CA PHE A 5 -3.44 7.62 3.73
C PHE A 5 -2.93 6.23 3.38
N THR A 6 -2.50 6.02 2.15
CA THR A 6 -1.85 4.77 1.73
C THR A 6 -0.76 5.08 0.71
N ARG A 7 -0.04 4.06 0.25
CA ARG A 7 0.97 4.13 -0.81
C ARG A 7 0.67 3.05 -1.84
N ALA A 8 1.04 3.30 -3.09
CA ALA A 8 0.97 2.32 -4.16
C ALA A 8 2.39 2.07 -4.68
N TYR A 9 2.77 0.81 -4.81
CA TYR A 9 4.10 0.39 -5.24
C TYR A 9 4.01 -0.36 -6.57
N LEU A 10 4.98 -0.13 -7.45
CA LEU A 10 5.04 -0.85 -8.73
C LEU A 10 5.49 -2.31 -8.52
N PRO A 11 4.97 -3.26 -9.31
CA PRO A 11 5.41 -4.65 -9.25
C PRO A 11 6.87 -4.78 -9.67
N GLY A 12 7.57 -5.77 -9.12
CA GLY A 12 8.95 -6.11 -9.49
C GLY A 12 10.04 -5.20 -8.91
N GLY A 13 9.70 -4.26 -8.02
CA GLY A 13 10.67 -3.48 -7.25
C GLY A 13 11.33 -4.27 -6.12
N ASP A 14 12.45 -3.77 -5.59
CA ASP A 14 13.05 -4.32 -4.37
C ASP A 14 12.25 -3.85 -3.14
N PHE A 15 11.33 -4.71 -2.69
CA PHE A 15 10.49 -4.44 -1.51
C PHE A 15 11.26 -4.47 -0.19
N GLY A 16 12.48 -5.04 -0.17
CA GLY A 16 13.33 -5.06 1.03
C GLY A 16 13.99 -3.71 1.30
N ALA A 17 14.11 -2.85 0.29
CA ALA A 17 14.70 -1.52 0.41
C ALA A 17 13.79 -0.48 1.09
N ASP A 18 12.46 -0.68 1.07
CA ASP A 18 11.51 0.19 1.77
C ASP A 18 11.18 -0.38 3.17
N PRO A 19 11.54 0.31 4.27
CA PRO A 19 11.27 -0.17 5.62
C PRO A 19 9.77 -0.41 5.92
N LEU A 20 8.86 0.33 5.29
CA LEU A 20 7.42 0.10 5.43
C LEU A 20 7.04 -1.26 4.85
N LEU A 21 7.48 -1.57 3.63
CA LEU A 21 7.17 -2.85 3.00
C LEU A 21 7.86 -4.01 3.72
N ALA A 22 9.12 -3.84 4.11
CA ALA A 22 9.91 -4.85 4.80
C ALA A 22 9.28 -5.26 6.16
N GLY A 23 8.65 -4.31 6.85
CA GLY A 23 7.99 -4.56 8.14
C GLY A 23 6.58 -5.16 8.06
N LEU A 24 5.99 -5.28 6.86
CA LEU A 24 4.66 -5.86 6.67
C LEU A 24 4.72 -7.37 6.42
N ASP A 25 3.73 -8.08 6.98
CA ASP A 25 3.41 -9.46 6.60
C ASP A 25 3.19 -9.55 5.09
N ALA A 26 3.62 -10.66 4.47
CA ALA A 26 3.57 -10.81 3.02
C ALA A 26 2.18 -10.59 2.44
N ALA A 27 1.12 -11.10 3.09
CA ALA A 27 -0.26 -10.91 2.64
C ALA A 27 -0.69 -9.44 2.67
N ARG A 28 -0.35 -8.71 3.74
CA ARG A 28 -0.67 -7.27 3.86
C ARG A 28 0.14 -6.42 2.90
N ARG A 29 1.38 -6.81 2.62
CA ARG A 29 2.24 -6.14 1.63
C ARG A 29 1.60 -6.16 0.24
N GLN A 30 0.97 -7.28 -0.14
CA GLN A 30 0.34 -7.41 -1.46
C GLN A 30 -0.77 -6.37 -1.69
N THR A 31 -1.46 -5.90 -0.65
CA THR A 31 -2.52 -4.87 -0.80
C THR A 31 -1.98 -3.48 -1.14
N LEU A 32 -0.66 -3.30 -1.16
CA LEU A 32 0.02 -2.06 -1.55
C LEU A 32 0.70 -2.16 -2.93
N ILE A 33 0.74 -3.34 -3.55
CA ILE A 33 1.43 -3.55 -4.84
C ILE A 33 0.41 -3.44 -5.99
N CYS A 34 0.70 -2.60 -6.96
CA CYS A 34 -0.10 -2.49 -8.17
C CYS A 34 0.00 -3.75 -9.04
N ILE A 35 -1.07 -4.01 -9.77
CA ILE A 35 -1.08 -5.00 -10.85
C ILE A 35 -0.65 -4.29 -12.14
N GLY A 36 0.37 -4.83 -12.82
CA GLY A 36 0.78 -4.34 -14.13
C GLY A 36 -0.23 -4.76 -15.20
N GLU A 37 -0.64 -3.82 -16.04
CA GLU A 37 -1.54 -4.03 -17.17
C GLU A 37 -0.87 -3.65 -18.51
N ALA A 38 -1.57 -3.87 -19.62
CA ALA A 38 -1.06 -3.54 -20.94
C ALA A 38 -0.78 -2.03 -21.08
N GLY A 39 0.18 -1.68 -21.94
CA GLY A 39 0.44 -0.27 -22.28
C GLY A 39 1.02 0.56 -21.13
N ALA A 40 1.86 -0.04 -20.28
CA ALA A 40 2.49 0.62 -19.13
C ALA A 40 1.47 1.24 -18.13
N THR A 41 0.33 0.58 -17.98
CA THR A 41 -0.72 0.95 -17.02
C THR A 41 -0.62 0.10 -15.76
N TYR A 42 -1.06 0.65 -14.62
CA TYR A 42 -1.05 -0.02 -13.34
C TYR A 42 -2.40 0.13 -12.65
N ARG A 43 -2.97 -0.98 -12.18
CA ARG A 43 -4.21 -1.00 -11.41
C ARG A 43 -3.90 -1.13 -9.92
N PHE A 44 -4.52 -0.27 -9.12
CA PHE A 44 -4.41 -0.26 -7.67
C PHE A 44 -5.80 -0.18 -7.06
N ASP A 45 -6.30 -1.32 -6.58
CA ASP A 45 -7.61 -1.41 -5.95
C ASP A 45 -7.50 -1.00 -4.47
N ILE A 46 -8.47 -0.21 -3.99
CA ILE A 46 -8.54 0.21 -2.59
C ILE A 46 -9.74 -0.45 -1.91
N HIS A 47 -9.45 -1.29 -0.93
CA HIS A 47 -10.44 -1.97 -0.10
C HIS A 47 -10.48 -1.31 1.27
N LEU A 48 -11.62 -0.72 1.62
CA LEU A 48 -11.74 0.04 2.86
C LEU A 48 -11.85 -0.86 4.09
N GLN A 49 -12.43 -2.06 3.96
CA GLN A 49 -12.66 -3.02 5.05
C GLN A 49 -12.78 -4.44 4.48
N GLY A 50 -12.48 -5.46 5.29
CA GLY A 50 -12.67 -6.88 4.96
C GLY A 50 -11.36 -7.66 4.89
N VAL A 51 -11.41 -8.85 4.27
CA VAL A 51 -10.25 -9.77 4.17
C VAL A 51 -9.06 -9.14 3.44
N ASP A 52 -9.32 -8.33 2.41
CA ASP A 52 -8.30 -7.72 1.57
C ASP A 52 -8.10 -6.22 1.85
N GLU A 53 -8.41 -5.78 3.08
CA GLU A 53 -8.31 -4.37 3.46
C GLU A 53 -6.92 -3.76 3.14
N THR A 54 -6.93 -2.63 2.44
CA THR A 54 -5.73 -1.91 2.05
C THR A 54 -5.03 -1.38 3.30
N VAL A 55 -3.70 -1.52 3.35
CA VAL A 55 -2.93 -0.95 4.46
C VAL A 55 -3.04 0.59 4.43
N PHE A 56 -3.59 1.16 5.50
CA PHE A 56 -3.62 2.60 5.73
C PHE A 56 -2.58 3.01 6.77
N LEU A 57 -1.95 4.16 6.52
CA LEU A 57 -0.84 4.71 7.27
C LEU A 57 -1.33 5.82 8.19
N ALA A 58 -0.90 5.76 9.45
CA ALA A 58 -1.02 6.88 10.36
C ALA A 58 0.19 7.80 10.18
N TYR A 59 0.00 8.97 9.55
CA TYR A 59 0.99 10.04 9.64
C TYR A 59 0.75 10.81 10.94
N GLY A 60 1.61 10.56 11.94
CA GLY A 60 1.62 11.29 13.20
C GLY A 60 1.98 12.75 12.98
N GLY A 61 0.97 13.57 12.72
CA GLY A 61 1.10 14.99 12.45
C GLY A 61 -0.05 15.79 13.05
N ASP A 62 -0.44 15.49 14.28
CA ASP A 62 -0.96 16.50 15.19
C ASP A 62 -0.46 16.19 16.59
N ARG A 63 0.79 16.58 16.85
CA ARG A 63 1.25 16.85 18.21
C ARG A 63 0.59 18.18 18.59
N ARG A 64 -0.66 18.13 19.06
CA ARG A 64 -1.18 19.18 19.94
C ARG A 64 -0.70 18.91 21.35
#